data_AF-A0A367IMA8-F1
#
_entry.id   AF-A0A367IMA8-F1
#
_cell.length_a   1.000
_cell.length_b   1.000
_cell.length_c   1.000
_cell.angle_alpha   90.00
_cell.angle_beta   90.00
_cell.angle_gamma   90.00
#
_symmetry.space_group_name_H-M   'P 1'
#
loop_
_entity.id
_entity.type
_entity.pdbx_description
1 polymer ?
#
loop_
_entity_poly.entity_id
_entity_poly.type
_entity_poly.pdbx_seq_one_letter_code
_entity_poly.pdbx_strand_id
1 'polypeptide(L)'
;LIYLCINWLFSWFALSLATMSNPPFDKNTANVVHTILSYIYAVLMICLFLMSIGNRPQGSQGSYGLIMVFFSLLMIYVIFASVWIAYDGIFSELSKPQNIVDLISNGPFRDIVISLSSTFGVYILSSLIFLDPWHMVTSFLQYFLLAPSYINILNTYAFCNTHDVSWGTKDITLVPYLGHVETKVGKTTAEVTLPEQKDVGYLYEASVQNLEHKVLSIKTGDPKQRQEDYYKNFRTRLVVCWILTNLILVIAICTVNNLGKLGRTIVKADSSLTGLIV
;
A
#
# COMPACT_ATOMS: atom_id res chain seq x y z
N LEU A 1 6.53 -2.15 17.99
CA LEU A 1 5.12 -2.64 17.93
C LEU A 1 4.10 -1.51 17.95
N ILE A 2 4.11 -0.62 18.95
CA ILE A 2 3.20 0.54 18.99
C ILE A 2 3.38 1.48 17.79
N TYR A 3 4.63 1.84 17.46
CA TYR A 3 4.95 2.62 16.26
C TYR A 3 4.41 1.97 14.97
N LEU A 4 4.61 0.65 14.83
CA LEU A 4 4.09 -0.09 13.67
C LEU A 4 2.56 -0.09 13.66
N CYS A 5 1.88 -0.20 14.80
CA CYS A 5 0.42 -0.16 14.89
C CYS A 5 -0.17 1.24 14.59
N ILE A 6 0.52 2.30 14.99
CA ILE A 6 0.15 3.69 14.67
C ILE A 6 0.42 3.98 13.19
N ASN A 7 1.59 3.61 12.68
CA ASN A 7 1.91 3.74 11.27
C ASN A 7 0.94 2.90 10.43
N TRP A 8 0.54 1.72 10.91
CA TRP A 8 -0.54 0.92 10.35
C TRP A 8 -1.83 1.74 10.26
N LEU A 9 -2.33 2.33 11.36
CA LEU A 9 -3.56 3.14 11.36
C LEU A 9 -3.54 4.39 10.45
N PHE A 10 -2.39 5.05 10.26
CA PHE A 10 -2.29 6.33 9.53
C PHE A 10 -1.67 6.25 8.12
N SER A 11 -0.96 5.18 7.78
CA SER A 11 -0.20 5.10 6.51
C SER A 11 -1.07 4.85 5.28
N TRP A 12 -2.32 4.42 5.45
CA TRP A 12 -3.11 3.82 4.36
C TRP A 12 -3.72 4.80 3.35
N PHE A 13 -3.82 6.09 3.69
CA PHE A 13 -4.25 7.15 2.77
C PHE A 13 -3.44 8.44 3.01
N ALA A 14 -2.13 8.31 3.20
CA ALA A 14 -1.26 9.45 3.44
C ALA A 14 -1.23 10.48 2.28
N LEU A 15 -1.70 10.10 1.08
CA LEU A 15 -1.87 11.04 -0.02
C LEU A 15 -3.22 11.77 0.09
N SER A 16 -3.33 12.66 1.07
CA SER A 16 -4.32 13.74 0.99
C SER A 16 -3.76 14.79 0.03
N LEU A 17 -4.38 14.93 -1.14
CA LEU A 17 -4.07 16.03 -2.04
C LEU A 17 -4.54 17.31 -1.33
N ALA A 18 -3.61 18.13 -0.84
CA ALA A 18 -3.96 19.38 -0.19
C ALA A 18 -4.53 20.36 -1.22
N THR A 19 -5.71 20.92 -0.96
CA THR A 19 -6.28 21.99 -1.80
C THR A 19 -5.49 23.27 -1.63
N MET A 20 -5.03 23.86 -2.74
CA MET A 20 -4.27 25.10 -2.75
C MET A 20 -5.21 26.28 -2.55
N SER A 21 -5.07 27.06 -1.48
CA SER A 21 -5.91 28.26 -1.24
C SER A 21 -5.65 29.39 -2.25
N ASN A 22 -4.39 29.55 -2.68
CA ASN A 22 -3.96 30.53 -3.67
C ASN A 22 -3.12 29.84 -4.75
N PRO A 23 -3.74 29.27 -5.80
CA PRO A 23 -3.01 28.64 -6.89
C PRO A 23 -2.33 29.67 -7.83
N PRO A 24 -1.28 29.26 -8.59
CA PRO A 24 -0.60 30.13 -9.56
C PRO A 24 -1.45 30.53 -10.77
N PHE A 25 -2.56 29.85 -10.96
CA PHE A 25 -3.50 29.98 -12.07
C PHE A 25 -4.91 30.18 -11.53
N ASP A 26 -5.87 30.43 -12.41
CA ASP A 26 -7.25 30.73 -11.99
C ASP A 26 -7.78 29.69 -10.99
N LYS A 27 -8.40 30.17 -9.90
CA LYS A 27 -8.85 29.34 -8.77
C LYS A 27 -9.80 28.24 -9.22
N ASN A 28 -10.64 28.53 -10.20
CA ASN A 28 -11.57 27.54 -10.75
C ASN A 28 -10.82 26.46 -11.52
N THR A 29 -9.84 26.84 -12.33
CA THR A 29 -9.01 25.90 -13.10
C THR A 29 -8.20 24.98 -12.17
N ALA A 30 -7.61 25.54 -11.11
CA ALA A 30 -6.90 24.76 -10.08
C ALA A 30 -7.79 23.77 -9.35
N ASN A 31 -9.01 24.18 -8.98
CA ASN A 31 -9.94 23.29 -8.32
C ASN A 31 -10.38 22.15 -9.24
N VAL A 32 -10.60 22.43 -10.53
CA VAL A 32 -10.94 21.39 -11.53
C VAL A 32 -9.79 20.40 -11.70
N VAL A 33 -8.56 20.88 -11.90
CA VAL A 33 -7.38 20.01 -12.05
C VAL A 33 -7.17 19.14 -10.80
N HIS A 34 -7.23 19.75 -9.62
CA HIS A 34 -7.11 19.04 -8.34
C HIS A 34 -8.19 17.95 -8.17
N THR A 35 -9.43 18.27 -8.54
CA THR A 35 -10.55 17.34 -8.47
C THR A 35 -10.34 16.15 -9.42
N ILE A 36 -9.94 16.41 -10.66
CA ILE A 36 -9.64 15.38 -11.66
C ILE A 36 -8.51 14.46 -11.18
N LEU A 37 -7.40 15.02 -10.70
CA LEU A 37 -6.26 14.23 -10.21
C LEU A 37 -6.62 13.39 -8.98
N SER A 38 -7.48 13.91 -8.10
CA SER A 38 -7.99 13.16 -6.93
C SER A 38 -8.86 11.97 -7.36
N TYR A 39 -9.72 12.14 -8.37
CA TYR A 39 -10.49 11.03 -8.93
C TYR A 39 -9.60 10.00 -9.63
N ILE A 40 -8.60 10.44 -10.40
CA ILE A 40 -7.62 9.55 -11.02
C ILE A 40 -6.89 8.72 -9.94
N TYR A 41 -6.44 9.37 -8.86
CA TYR A 41 -5.82 8.67 -7.73
C TYR A 41 -6.75 7.62 -7.11
N ALA A 42 -8.02 7.97 -6.87
CA ALA A 42 -9.00 7.03 -6.33
C ALA A 42 -9.23 5.81 -7.25
N VAL A 43 -9.33 6.03 -8.56
CA VAL A 43 -9.45 4.95 -9.55
C VAL A 43 -8.20 4.07 -9.56
N LEU A 44 -7.00 4.66 -9.55
CA LEU A 44 -5.74 3.91 -9.49
C LEU A 44 -5.64 3.06 -8.23
N MET A 45 -6.11 3.56 -7.08
CA MET A 45 -6.17 2.78 -5.84
C MET A 45 -7.12 1.58 -5.94
N ILE A 46 -8.30 1.77 -6.55
CA ILE A 46 -9.25 0.66 -6.78
C ILE A 46 -8.64 -0.38 -7.73
N CYS A 47 -8.04 0.05 -8.84
CA CYS A 47 -7.36 -0.84 -9.78
C CYS A 47 -6.23 -1.61 -9.12
N LEU A 48 -5.39 -0.94 -8.32
CA LEU A 48 -4.31 -1.55 -7.56
C LEU A 48 -4.84 -2.61 -6.59
N PHE A 49 -5.92 -2.31 -5.89
CA PHE A 49 -6.55 -3.24 -4.96
C PHE A 49 -7.07 -4.50 -5.68
N LEU A 50 -7.79 -4.33 -6.79
CA LEU A 50 -8.30 -5.45 -7.59
C LEU A 50 -7.17 -6.36 -8.12
N MET A 51 -6.08 -5.77 -8.61
CA MET A 51 -4.95 -6.55 -9.10
C MET A 51 -4.23 -7.30 -7.99
N SER A 52 -4.14 -6.71 -6.79
CA SER A 52 -3.41 -7.28 -5.65
C SER A 52 -4.10 -8.50 -5.02
N ILE A 53 -5.41 -8.70 -5.24
CA ILE A 53 -6.17 -9.86 -4.73
C ILE A 53 -5.81 -11.15 -5.49
N GLY A 54 -5.66 -11.06 -6.81
CA GLY A 54 -5.64 -12.22 -7.71
C GLY A 54 -4.29 -12.50 -8.38
N ASN A 55 -3.46 -11.47 -8.61
CA ASN A 55 -2.24 -11.61 -9.40
C ASN A 55 -0.99 -11.46 -8.52
N ARG A 56 0.00 -12.34 -8.73
CA ARG A 56 1.37 -12.05 -8.32
C ARG A 56 1.92 -10.94 -9.24
N PRO A 57 2.66 -9.95 -8.73
CA PRO A 57 3.21 -8.86 -9.54
C PRO A 57 4.18 -9.39 -10.62
N GLN A 58 4.77 -10.56 -10.41
CA GLN A 58 5.57 -11.29 -11.41
C GLN A 58 4.74 -11.77 -12.63
N GLY A 59 3.43 -11.98 -12.48
CA GLY A 59 2.54 -12.42 -13.56
C GLY A 59 1.94 -11.28 -14.40
N SER A 60 1.97 -10.03 -13.91
CA SER A 60 1.49 -8.84 -14.65
C SER A 60 2.38 -7.62 -14.39
N GLN A 61 3.67 -7.75 -14.73
CA GLN A 61 4.66 -6.69 -14.52
C GLN A 61 4.27 -5.39 -15.24
N GLY A 62 3.62 -5.49 -16.42
CA GLY A 62 3.19 -4.33 -17.20
C GLY A 62 2.11 -3.48 -16.53
N SER A 63 1.07 -4.10 -15.95
CA SER A 63 0.00 -3.34 -15.29
C SER A 63 0.46 -2.64 -14.02
N TYR A 64 1.31 -3.29 -13.23
CA TYR A 64 1.94 -2.65 -12.06
C TYR A 64 2.89 -1.53 -12.50
N GLY A 65 3.66 -1.73 -13.57
CA GLY A 65 4.51 -0.70 -14.17
C GLY A 65 3.74 0.55 -14.59
N LEU A 66 2.59 0.37 -15.25
CA LEU A 66 1.73 1.48 -15.67
C LEU A 66 1.18 2.27 -14.46
N ILE A 67 0.72 1.60 -13.42
CA ILE A 67 0.27 2.28 -12.18
C ILE A 67 1.42 3.06 -11.53
N MET A 68 2.64 2.48 -11.49
CA MET A 68 3.81 3.18 -10.95
C MET A 68 4.14 4.47 -11.70
N VAL A 69 4.00 4.47 -13.04
CA VAL A 69 4.20 5.68 -13.85
C VAL A 69 3.13 6.73 -13.51
N PHE A 70 1.86 6.35 -13.40
CA PHE A 70 0.80 7.29 -13.03
C PHE A 70 0.97 7.85 -11.61
N PHE A 71 1.40 7.04 -10.64
CA PHE A 71 1.73 7.54 -9.30
C PHE A 71 2.93 8.49 -9.31
N SER A 72 3.92 8.24 -10.16
CA SER A 72 5.05 9.17 -10.33
C SER A 72 4.60 10.52 -10.88
N LEU A 73 3.70 10.55 -11.87
CA LEU A 73 3.12 11.79 -12.39
C LEU A 73 2.30 12.54 -11.34
N LEU A 74 1.51 11.82 -10.54
CA LEU A 74 0.79 12.40 -9.41
C LEU A 74 1.75 12.98 -8.36
N MET A 75 2.89 12.32 -8.12
CA MET A 75 3.90 12.81 -7.19
C MET A 75 4.53 14.12 -7.63
N ILE A 76 4.78 14.28 -8.93
CA ILE A 76 5.28 15.55 -9.49
C ILE A 76 4.29 16.68 -9.18
N TYR A 77 2.98 16.43 -9.35
CA TYR A 77 1.95 17.41 -9.01
C TYR A 77 1.92 17.72 -7.51
N VAL A 78 2.03 16.71 -6.64
CA VAL A 78 2.08 16.91 -5.18
C VAL A 78 3.29 17.75 -4.79
N ILE A 79 4.48 17.44 -5.32
CA ILE A 79 5.71 18.19 -5.05
C ILE A 79 5.54 19.65 -5.48
N PHE A 80 5.01 19.87 -6.70
CA PHE A 80 4.73 21.22 -7.18
C PHE A 80 3.75 21.97 -6.25
N ALA A 81 2.66 21.31 -5.85
CA ALA A 81 1.66 21.91 -4.98
C ALA A 81 2.23 22.24 -3.59
N SER A 82 3.03 21.34 -3.02
CA SER A 82 3.69 21.54 -1.73
C SER A 82 4.67 22.71 -1.75
N VAL A 83 5.51 22.81 -2.79
CA VAL A 83 6.46 23.92 -2.95
C VAL A 83 5.72 25.24 -3.09
N TRP A 84 4.62 25.27 -3.84
CA TRP A 84 3.82 26.49 -4.02
C TRP A 84 3.11 26.93 -2.74
N ILE A 85 2.53 26.00 -1.99
CA ILE A 85 1.91 26.30 -0.68
C ILE A 85 2.96 26.85 0.28
N ALA A 86 4.16 26.27 0.30
CA ALA A 86 5.27 26.78 1.12
C ALA A 86 5.68 28.20 0.68
N TYR A 87 5.77 28.45 -0.63
CA TYR A 87 6.09 29.77 -1.18
C TYR A 87 5.05 30.84 -0.80
N ASP A 88 3.75 30.56 -1.00
CA ASP A 88 2.66 31.47 -0.62
C ASP A 88 2.64 31.73 0.89
N GLY A 89 2.86 30.67 1.69
CA GLY A 89 3.00 30.76 3.14
C GLY A 89 4.12 31.70 3.56
N ILE A 90 5.31 31.58 2.96
CA ILE A 90 6.46 32.43 3.26
C ILE A 90 6.22 33.87 2.81
N PHE A 91 5.75 34.08 1.57
CA PHE A 91 5.57 35.40 0.99
C PHE A 91 4.48 36.22 1.72
N SER A 92 3.39 35.56 2.12
CA SER A 92 2.30 36.19 2.86
C SER A 92 2.71 36.68 4.25
N GLU A 93 3.62 35.97 4.92
CA GLU A 93 4.16 36.39 6.22
C GLU A 93 5.25 37.46 6.06
N LEU A 94 6.09 37.38 5.03
CA LEU A 94 7.18 38.36 4.80
C LEU A 94 6.66 39.75 4.38
N SER A 95 5.47 39.80 3.78
CA SER A 95 4.82 41.05 3.35
C SER A 95 4.21 41.85 4.51
N LYS A 96 4.10 41.25 5.70
CA LYS A 96 3.61 41.94 6.90
C LYS A 96 4.78 42.66 7.58
N PRO A 97 4.63 43.93 8.00
CA PRO A 97 5.66 44.61 8.77
C PRO A 97 5.73 43.96 10.17
N GLN A 98 6.73 43.10 10.38
CA GLN A 98 6.98 42.37 11.63
C GLN A 98 8.49 42.34 11.90
N ASN A 99 8.88 42.23 13.18
CA ASN A 99 10.29 42.03 13.53
C ASN A 99 10.74 40.62 13.12
N ILE A 100 12.01 40.48 12.71
CA ILE A 100 12.62 39.17 12.35
C ILE A 100 12.51 38.17 13.51
N VAL A 101 12.53 38.66 14.75
CA VAL A 101 12.37 37.82 15.97
C VAL A 101 10.94 37.28 16.09
N ASP A 102 9.92 38.07 15.73
CA ASP A 102 8.52 37.63 15.77
C ASP A 102 8.24 36.59 14.68
N LEU A 103 8.86 36.73 13.51
CA LEU A 103 8.78 35.78 12.39
C LEU A 103 9.30 34.38 12.76
N ILE A 104 10.36 34.31 13.58
CA ILE A 104 10.97 33.04 14.02
C ILE A 104 10.27 32.49 15.27
N SER A 105 9.69 33.35 16.11
CA SER A 105 9.08 32.96 17.38
C SER A 105 7.68 32.35 17.18
N ASN A 106 6.81 33.01 16.42
CA ASN A 106 5.40 32.61 16.26
C ASN A 106 4.92 32.85 14.83
N GLY A 107 4.72 31.79 14.04
CA GLY A 107 4.03 31.92 12.76
C GLY A 107 4.15 30.72 11.82
N PRO A 108 3.34 30.71 10.73
CA PRO A 108 3.37 29.67 9.71
C PRO A 108 4.76 29.49 9.07
N PHE A 109 5.55 30.56 8.99
CA PHE A 109 6.93 30.53 8.50
C PHE A 109 7.82 29.60 9.33
N ARG A 110 7.78 29.73 10.67
CA ARG A 110 8.54 28.87 11.58
C ARG A 110 8.16 27.41 11.39
N ASP A 111 6.87 27.11 11.29
CA ASP A 111 6.39 25.73 11.15
C ASP A 111 6.86 25.09 9.84
N ILE A 112 6.87 25.85 8.74
CA ILE A 112 7.40 25.40 7.45
C ILE A 112 8.91 25.16 7.55
N VAL A 113 9.67 26.09 8.12
CA VAL A 113 11.14 25.96 8.24
C VAL A 113 11.54 24.80 9.15
N ILE A 114 10.89 24.65 10.31
CA ILE A 114 11.16 23.57 11.25
C ILE A 114 10.77 22.22 10.64
N SER A 115 9.63 22.11 9.96
CA SER A 115 9.20 20.85 9.34
C SER A 115 10.12 20.42 8.20
N LEU A 116 10.52 21.35 7.31
CA LEU A 116 11.49 21.08 6.24
C LEU A 116 12.87 20.71 6.82
N SER A 117 13.36 21.48 7.80
CA SER A 117 14.66 21.24 8.42
C SER A 117 14.70 19.92 9.19
N SER A 118 13.61 19.55 9.85
CA SER A 118 13.49 18.25 10.52
C SER A 118 13.47 17.11 9.51
N THR A 119 12.65 17.22 8.46
CA THR A 119 12.49 16.16 7.46
C THR A 119 13.80 15.93 6.70
N PHE A 120 14.39 16.98 6.11
CA PHE A 120 15.64 16.85 5.38
C PHE A 120 16.84 16.65 6.31
N GLY A 121 16.83 17.27 7.49
CA GLY A 121 17.91 17.18 8.46
C GLY A 121 18.11 15.76 9.00
N VAL A 122 17.02 15.02 9.26
CA VAL A 122 17.14 13.61 9.67
C VAL A 122 17.73 12.75 8.54
N TYR A 123 17.33 12.96 7.28
CA TYR A 123 17.92 12.23 6.16
C TYR A 123 19.43 12.53 5.99
N ILE A 124 19.81 13.80 6.06
CA ILE A 124 21.21 14.23 5.95
C ILE A 124 22.02 13.69 7.12
N LEU A 125 21.53 13.83 8.35
CA LEU A 125 22.21 13.34 9.56
C LEU A 125 22.40 11.82 9.52
N SER A 126 21.37 11.07 9.11
CA SER A 126 21.47 9.61 8.94
C SER A 126 22.53 9.23 7.92
N SER A 127 22.60 9.97 6.80
CA SER A 127 23.58 9.70 5.73
C SER A 127 25.02 10.04 6.16
N LEU A 128 25.20 11.06 6.98
CA LEU A 128 26.49 11.41 7.58
C LEU A 128 26.96 10.37 8.60
N ILE A 129 26.04 9.84 9.43
CA ILE A 129 26.36 8.73 10.36
C ILE A 129 26.79 7.48 9.58
N PHE A 130 26.19 7.24 8.42
CA PHE A 130 26.52 6.12 7.54
C PHE A 130 27.77 6.37 6.66
N LEU A 131 28.42 7.54 6.78
CA LEU A 131 29.63 7.95 6.05
C LEU A 131 29.53 7.91 4.52
N ASP A 132 28.31 7.90 3.97
CA ASP A 132 28.07 7.96 2.53
C ASP A 132 26.89 8.90 2.23
N PRO A 133 27.11 10.21 2.08
CA PRO A 133 26.04 11.15 1.73
C PRO A 133 25.68 11.13 0.24
N TRP A 134 26.44 10.42 -0.60
CA TRP A 134 26.34 10.55 -2.06
C TRP A 134 25.00 10.02 -2.61
N HIS A 135 24.47 8.96 -2.00
CA HIS A 135 23.18 8.38 -2.38
C HIS A 135 21.99 9.35 -2.24
N MET A 136 22.07 10.34 -1.34
CA MET A 136 21.07 11.40 -1.23
C MET A 136 21.13 12.43 -2.36
N VAL A 137 22.25 12.56 -3.08
CA VAL A 137 22.34 13.51 -4.20
C VAL A 137 21.93 12.82 -5.50
N THR A 138 22.37 11.58 -5.69
CA THR A 138 22.14 10.86 -6.95
C THR A 138 20.72 10.32 -7.11
N SER A 139 20.11 9.82 -6.02
CA SER A 139 18.92 8.96 -6.10
C SER A 139 17.68 9.57 -5.43
N PHE A 140 17.80 10.76 -4.85
CA PHE A 140 16.76 11.32 -3.99
C PHE A 140 15.52 11.81 -4.73
N LEU A 141 15.71 12.41 -5.92
CA LEU A 141 14.58 12.78 -6.77
C LEU A 141 13.81 11.53 -7.23
N GLN A 142 14.53 10.48 -7.64
CA GLN A 142 13.94 9.21 -8.06
C GLN A 142 13.19 8.54 -6.91
N TYR A 143 13.77 8.57 -5.71
CA TYR A 143 13.12 8.07 -4.49
C TYR A 143 11.82 8.80 -4.20
N PHE A 144 11.81 10.14 -4.25
CA PHE A 144 10.58 10.91 -4.05
C PHE A 144 9.52 10.55 -5.07
N LEU A 145 9.87 10.47 -6.35
CA LEU A 145 8.94 10.11 -7.42
C LEU A 145 8.33 8.71 -7.25
N LEU A 146 9.08 7.76 -6.68
CA LEU A 146 8.63 6.40 -6.44
C LEU A 146 7.97 6.19 -5.08
N ALA A 147 8.08 7.16 -4.15
CA ALA A 147 7.52 7.07 -2.80
C ALA A 147 6.02 6.69 -2.77
N PRO A 148 5.11 7.29 -3.55
CA PRO A 148 3.70 6.89 -3.52
C PRO A 148 3.49 5.46 -4.04
N SER A 149 4.31 5.01 -4.99
CA SER A 149 4.28 3.62 -5.45
C SER A 149 4.72 2.67 -4.35
N TYR A 150 5.80 2.97 -3.62
CA TYR A 150 6.23 2.13 -2.50
C TYR A 150 5.19 2.09 -1.38
N ILE A 151 4.62 3.24 -1.02
CA ILE A 151 3.62 3.32 0.05
C ILE A 151 2.34 2.60 -0.36
N ASN A 152 1.80 2.84 -1.56
CA ASN A 152 0.50 2.30 -1.92
C ASN A 152 0.60 0.85 -2.41
N ILE A 153 1.50 0.56 -3.35
CA ILE A 153 1.59 -0.76 -3.99
C ILE A 153 2.07 -1.81 -2.99
N LEU A 154 3.17 -1.56 -2.28
CA LEU A 154 3.73 -2.57 -1.37
C LEU A 154 2.79 -2.84 -0.20
N ASN A 155 2.19 -1.80 0.39
CA ASN A 155 1.26 -1.99 1.50
C ASN A 155 0.00 -2.74 1.06
N THR A 156 -0.67 -2.30 -0.01
CA THR A 156 -1.87 -2.98 -0.52
C THR A 156 -1.55 -4.43 -0.92
N TYR A 157 -0.42 -4.64 -1.60
CA TYR A 157 -0.01 -5.99 -2.00
C TYR A 157 0.26 -6.90 -0.79
N ALA A 158 0.98 -6.40 0.22
CA ALA A 158 1.28 -7.14 1.43
C ALA A 158 -0.02 -7.55 2.17
N PHE A 159 -0.99 -6.65 2.31
CA PHE A 159 -2.27 -6.98 2.95
C PHE A 159 -3.12 -7.96 2.16
N CYS A 160 -3.16 -7.83 0.84
CA CYS A 160 -3.85 -8.79 -0.02
C CYS A 160 -3.13 -10.14 -0.09
N ASN A 161 -1.88 -10.25 0.35
CA ASN A 161 -1.07 -11.48 0.25
C ASN A 161 -0.53 -11.98 1.59
N THR A 162 -1.09 -11.57 2.74
CA THR A 162 -0.66 -12.03 4.08
C THR A 162 -0.68 -13.56 4.27
N HIS A 163 -1.51 -14.28 3.52
CA HIS A 163 -1.56 -15.74 3.49
C HIS A 163 -0.29 -16.40 2.90
N ASP A 164 0.46 -15.66 2.09
CA ASP A 164 1.66 -16.12 1.42
C ASP A 164 2.89 -15.53 2.11
N VAL A 165 3.23 -16.04 3.31
CA VAL A 165 4.39 -15.56 4.11
C VAL A 165 5.74 -16.07 3.56
N SER A 166 5.72 -16.87 2.49
CA SER A 166 6.94 -17.40 1.86
C SER A 166 7.66 -16.40 0.94
N TRP A 167 7.22 -15.14 0.95
CA TRP A 167 7.89 -14.04 0.28
C TRP A 167 9.25 -13.81 0.95
N GLY A 168 10.33 -14.16 0.24
CA GLY A 168 11.71 -14.02 0.71
C GLY A 168 12.44 -15.33 1.04
N THR A 169 11.77 -16.49 1.04
CA THR A 169 12.41 -17.80 1.27
C THR A 169 12.00 -18.90 0.29
N LYS A 170 11.10 -18.60 -0.65
CA LYS A 170 10.55 -19.53 -1.64
C LYS A 170 11.60 -20.19 -2.54
N ASP A 171 12.71 -19.49 -2.82
CA ASP A 171 13.76 -19.97 -3.72
C ASP A 171 14.86 -20.75 -2.99
N ILE A 172 14.80 -20.87 -1.66
CA ILE A 172 15.87 -21.50 -0.85
C ILE A 172 15.61 -23.01 -0.68
N THR A 173 14.41 -23.52 -1.00
CA THR A 173 14.00 -24.90 -0.68
C THR A 173 13.49 -25.73 -1.84
N LEU A 174 13.60 -25.26 -3.09
CA LEU A 174 13.33 -26.09 -4.26
C LEU A 174 14.56 -26.94 -4.59
N VAL A 175 14.84 -27.94 -3.75
CA VAL A 175 15.61 -29.10 -4.23
C VAL A 175 14.68 -29.80 -5.22
N PRO A 176 15.00 -29.86 -6.51
CA PRO A 176 14.19 -30.62 -7.46
C PRO A 176 14.08 -32.04 -6.91
N TYR A 177 12.86 -32.58 -6.88
CA TYR A 177 12.61 -33.93 -6.42
C TYR A 177 13.38 -34.91 -7.32
N LEU A 178 14.62 -35.22 -6.96
CA LEU A 178 15.35 -36.34 -7.55
C LEU A 178 14.59 -37.58 -7.09
N GLY A 179 13.90 -38.22 -8.04
CA GLY A 179 13.04 -39.38 -7.80
C GLY A 179 13.69 -40.36 -6.83
N HIS A 180 12.87 -40.89 -5.92
CA HIS A 180 13.32 -41.85 -4.92
C HIS A 180 13.88 -43.10 -5.62
N VAL A 181 15.20 -43.23 -5.66
CA VAL A 181 15.86 -44.48 -6.07
C VAL A 181 16.11 -45.26 -4.80
N GLU A 182 15.32 -46.31 -4.57
CA GLU A 182 15.65 -47.31 -3.55
C GLU A 182 16.89 -48.08 -4.01
N THR A 183 18.08 -47.63 -3.61
CA THR A 183 19.29 -48.45 -3.75
C THR A 183 19.35 -49.45 -2.60
N LYS A 184 19.08 -50.73 -2.89
CA LYS A 184 19.50 -51.81 -2.00
C LYS A 184 21.03 -51.87 -1.99
N VAL A 185 21.60 -51.91 -0.79
CA VAL A 185 23.04 -51.93 -0.54
C VAL A 185 23.70 -53.12 -1.25
N GLY A 186 24.60 -52.86 -2.20
CA GLY A 186 25.67 -53.79 -2.56
C GLY A 186 25.70 -54.43 -3.96
N LYS A 187 24.91 -54.02 -4.97
CA LYS A 187 25.08 -54.53 -6.36
C LYS A 187 24.83 -53.48 -7.45
N THR A 188 25.81 -53.30 -8.34
CA THR A 188 25.75 -52.47 -9.55
C THR A 188 25.02 -53.18 -10.70
N THR A 189 23.78 -53.60 -10.47
CA THR A 189 22.89 -54.11 -11.52
C THR A 189 21.45 -53.79 -11.13
N ALA A 190 20.79 -52.94 -11.91
CA ALA A 190 19.36 -52.70 -11.79
C ALA A 190 18.61 -53.92 -12.33
N GLU A 191 18.21 -54.82 -11.44
CA GLU A 191 17.21 -55.83 -11.78
C GLU A 191 15.86 -55.13 -11.87
N VAL A 192 15.42 -54.86 -13.11
CA VAL A 192 14.02 -54.58 -13.39
C VAL A 192 13.28 -55.90 -13.16
N THR A 193 12.72 -56.08 -11.97
CA THR A 193 11.73 -57.13 -11.74
C THR A 193 10.54 -56.78 -12.62
N LEU A 194 10.48 -57.38 -13.81
CA LEU A 194 9.26 -57.44 -14.58
C LEU A 194 8.18 -57.96 -13.62
N PRO A 195 7.08 -57.24 -13.39
CA PRO A 195 6.01 -57.78 -12.59
C PRO A 195 5.65 -59.13 -13.22
N GLU A 196 5.69 -60.19 -12.42
CA GLU A 196 5.14 -61.49 -12.75
C GLU A 196 3.81 -61.22 -13.47
N GLN A 197 3.59 -61.83 -14.65
CA GLN A 197 2.35 -61.68 -15.42
C GLN A 197 1.19 -62.20 -14.57
N LYS A 198 0.78 -61.40 -13.60
CA LYS A 198 -0.41 -61.60 -12.81
C LYS A 198 -1.52 -61.47 -13.82
N ASP A 199 -2.23 -62.57 -13.99
CA ASP A 199 -3.21 -62.77 -15.05
C ASP A 199 -4.04 -61.50 -15.23
N VAL A 200 -4.05 -60.95 -16.44
CA VAL A 200 -4.77 -59.70 -16.75
C VAL A 200 -6.23 -59.83 -16.34
N GLY A 201 -6.78 -61.06 -16.39
CA GLY A 201 -8.10 -61.38 -15.87
C GLY A 201 -8.27 -61.09 -14.38
N TYR A 202 -7.29 -61.47 -13.55
CA TYR A 202 -7.31 -61.19 -12.11
C TYR A 202 -7.27 -59.69 -11.81
N LEU A 203 -6.42 -58.94 -12.52
CA LEU A 203 -6.34 -57.48 -12.35
C LEU A 203 -7.63 -56.80 -12.82
N TYR A 204 -8.24 -57.31 -13.90
CA TYR A 204 -9.52 -56.83 -14.40
C TYR A 204 -10.64 -57.08 -13.39
N GLU A 205 -10.80 -58.30 -12.87
CA GLU A 205 -11.81 -58.61 -11.85
C GLU A 205 -11.61 -57.82 -10.57
N ALA A 206 -10.36 -57.68 -10.10
CA ALA A 206 -10.04 -56.85 -8.94
C ALA A 206 -10.37 -55.36 -9.18
N SER A 207 -10.19 -54.86 -10.40
CA SER A 207 -10.56 -53.48 -10.75
C SER A 207 -12.07 -53.28 -10.84
N VAL A 208 -12.81 -54.25 -11.37
CA VAL A 208 -14.29 -54.22 -11.44
C VAL A 208 -14.90 -54.25 -10.04
N GLN A 209 -14.40 -55.10 -9.15
CA GLN A 209 -14.83 -55.14 -7.75
C GLN A 209 -14.53 -53.84 -7.00
N ASN A 210 -13.38 -53.21 -7.25
CA ASN A 210 -13.05 -51.90 -6.67
C ASN A 210 -13.93 -50.76 -7.21
N LEU A 211 -14.43 -50.86 -8.45
CA LEU A 211 -15.35 -49.88 -9.03
C LEU A 211 -16.80 -50.07 -8.54
N GLU A 212 -17.19 -51.31 -8.22
CA GLU A 212 -18.52 -51.64 -7.70
C GLU A 212 -18.73 -51.09 -6.28
N HIS A 213 -17.66 -51.07 -5.47
CA HIS A 213 -17.66 -50.42 -4.18
C HIS A 213 -17.41 -48.92 -4.34
N LYS A 214 -18.48 -48.13 -4.54
CA LYS A 214 -18.38 -46.66 -4.43
C LYS A 214 -18.02 -46.30 -3.00
N VAL A 215 -16.72 -46.19 -2.71
CA VAL A 215 -16.23 -45.65 -1.45
C VAL A 215 -16.82 -44.24 -1.38
N LEU A 216 -17.82 -44.05 -0.51
CA LEU A 216 -18.21 -42.72 -0.10
C LEU A 216 -16.96 -42.17 0.58
N SER A 217 -16.13 -41.45 -0.17
CA SER A 217 -15.05 -40.70 0.42
C SER A 217 -15.76 -39.72 1.35
N ILE A 218 -15.86 -40.06 2.63
CA ILE A 218 -16.07 -39.07 3.66
C ILE A 218 -14.89 -38.15 3.41
N LYS A 219 -15.17 -36.97 2.82
CA LYS A 219 -14.19 -35.89 2.69
C LYS A 219 -13.86 -35.48 4.12
N THR A 220 -13.05 -36.29 4.79
CA THR A 220 -12.25 -35.87 5.92
C THR A 220 -11.34 -34.83 5.29
N GLY A 221 -11.80 -33.57 5.34
CA GLY A 221 -11.13 -32.47 4.64
C GLY A 221 -9.66 -32.54 4.99
N ASP A 222 -8.83 -32.74 3.97
CA ASP A 222 -7.40 -32.92 4.12
C ASP A 222 -6.90 -31.83 5.07
N PRO A 223 -6.18 -32.16 6.16
CA PRO A 223 -5.67 -31.15 7.09
C PRO A 223 -4.92 -30.02 6.36
N LYS A 224 -4.29 -30.32 5.21
CA LYS A 224 -3.66 -29.31 4.34
C LYS A 224 -4.69 -28.36 3.71
N GLN A 225 -5.80 -28.88 3.19
CA GLN A 225 -6.86 -28.07 2.60
C GLN A 225 -7.53 -27.17 3.66
N ARG A 226 -7.76 -27.69 4.87
CA ARG A 226 -8.29 -26.89 5.99
C ARG A 226 -7.35 -25.74 6.38
N GLN A 227 -6.04 -25.98 6.37
CA GLN A 227 -5.04 -24.96 6.67
C GLN A 227 -5.00 -23.89 5.56
N GLU A 228 -5.06 -24.28 4.29
CA GLU A 228 -5.16 -23.32 3.17
C GLU A 228 -6.42 -22.46 3.25
N ASP A 229 -7.56 -23.07 3.55
CA ASP A 229 -8.83 -22.36 3.69
C ASP A 229 -8.81 -21.42 4.91
N TYR A 230 -8.16 -21.82 6.00
CA TYR A 230 -7.93 -20.94 7.15
C TYR A 230 -7.11 -19.70 6.77
N TYR A 231 -5.99 -19.87 6.05
CA TYR A 231 -5.16 -18.74 5.62
C TYR A 231 -5.87 -17.83 4.62
N LYS A 232 -6.64 -18.39 3.68
CA LYS A 232 -7.47 -17.61 2.74
C LYS A 232 -8.54 -16.80 3.48
N ASN A 233 -9.20 -17.40 4.47
CA ASN A 233 -10.21 -16.72 5.30
C ASN A 233 -9.60 -15.64 6.20
N PHE A 234 -8.43 -15.90 6.77
CA PHE A 234 -7.70 -14.91 7.56
C PHE A 234 -7.36 -13.67 6.72
N ARG A 235 -6.82 -13.86 5.51
CA ARG A 235 -6.58 -12.78 4.56
C ARG A 235 -7.84 -11.95 4.34
N THR A 236 -8.96 -12.60 3.97
CA THR A 236 -10.21 -11.88 3.65
C THR A 236 -10.70 -11.07 4.84
N ARG A 237 -10.69 -11.64 6.05
CA ARG A 237 -11.09 -10.93 7.28
C ARG A 237 -10.20 -9.74 7.58
N LEU A 238 -8.89 -9.89 7.40
CA LEU A 238 -7.91 -8.83 7.61
C LEU A 238 -8.16 -7.68 6.62
N VAL A 239 -8.29 -7.98 5.33
CA VAL A 239 -8.56 -6.99 4.27
C VAL A 239 -9.91 -6.29 4.47
N VAL A 240 -10.95 -7.00 4.91
CA VAL A 240 -12.26 -6.40 5.21
C VAL A 240 -12.18 -5.48 6.43
N CYS A 241 -11.53 -5.91 7.51
CA CYS A 241 -11.28 -5.06 8.68
C CYS A 241 -10.48 -3.80 8.30
N TRP A 242 -9.50 -3.97 7.42
CA TRP A 242 -8.70 -2.88 6.87
C TRP A 242 -9.55 -1.87 6.07
N ILE A 243 -10.41 -2.32 5.16
CA ILE A 243 -11.31 -1.41 4.42
C ILE A 243 -12.29 -0.71 5.36
N LEU A 244 -12.86 -1.42 6.33
CA LEU A 244 -13.83 -0.86 7.28
C LEU A 244 -13.22 0.21 8.18
N THR A 245 -12.02 -0.03 8.72
CA THR A 245 -11.32 0.96 9.56
C THR A 245 -10.98 2.23 8.78
N ASN A 246 -10.57 2.10 7.52
CA ASN A 246 -10.33 3.25 6.65
C ASN A 246 -11.62 4.00 6.26
N LEU A 247 -12.72 3.28 6.00
CA LEU A 247 -14.01 3.90 5.72
C LEU A 247 -14.50 4.73 6.91
N ILE A 248 -14.36 4.20 8.14
CA ILE A 248 -14.69 4.93 9.38
C ILE A 248 -13.83 6.19 9.51
N LEU A 249 -12.52 6.09 9.23
CA LEU A 249 -11.62 7.24 9.27
C LEU A 249 -12.02 8.34 8.27
N VAL A 250 -12.35 7.96 7.03
CA VAL A 250 -12.81 8.90 5.99
C VAL A 250 -14.12 9.57 6.43
N ILE A 251 -15.07 8.80 6.97
CA ILE A 251 -16.32 9.35 7.50
C ILE A 251 -16.03 10.34 8.64
N ALA A 252 -15.13 10.00 9.57
CA ALA A 252 -14.75 10.86 10.67
C ALA A 252 -14.12 12.18 10.17
N ILE A 253 -13.18 12.13 9.23
CA ILE A 253 -12.53 13.32 8.65
C ILE A 253 -13.55 14.19 7.90
N CYS A 254 -14.39 13.59 7.07
CA CYS A 254 -15.45 14.31 6.35
C CYS A 254 -16.45 14.96 7.31
N THR A 255 -16.79 14.27 8.40
CA THR A 255 -17.71 14.78 9.43
C THR A 255 -17.08 15.94 10.19
N VAL A 256 -15.81 15.85 10.58
CA VAL A 256 -15.08 16.97 11.23
C VAL A 256 -14.99 18.19 10.31
N ASN A 257 -14.71 18.00 9.02
CA ASN A 257 -14.71 19.08 8.04
C ASN A 257 -16.09 19.73 7.86
N ASN A 258 -17.17 18.93 7.90
CA ASN A 258 -18.53 19.42 7.82
C ASN A 258 -18.97 20.14 9.10
N LEU A 259 -18.60 19.66 10.29
CA LEU A 259 -18.82 20.37 11.55
C LEU A 259 -18.05 21.69 11.59
N GLY A 260 -16.81 21.72 11.09
CA GLY A 260 -16.02 22.95 10.97
C GLY A 260 -16.65 23.97 10.01
N LYS A 261 -17.24 23.51 8.90
CA LYS A 261 -18.03 24.37 7.98
C LYS A 261 -19.34 24.86 8.61
N LEU A 262 -20.03 24.01 9.39
CA LEU A 262 -21.25 24.40 10.09
C LEU A 262 -20.95 25.45 11.18
N GLY A 263 -19.90 25.24 11.98
CA GLY A 263 -19.45 26.17 13.01
C GLY A 263 -19.03 27.52 12.45
N ARG A 264 -18.30 27.54 11.32
CA ARG A 264 -17.97 28.80 10.62
C ARG A 264 -19.20 29.52 10.06
N THR A 265 -20.21 28.79 9.59
CA THR A 265 -21.47 29.38 9.10
C THR A 265 -22.27 29.98 10.24
N ILE A 266 -22.33 29.33 11.41
CA ILE A 266 -23.02 29.85 12.61
C ILE A 266 -22.32 31.10 13.13
N VAL A 267 -20.98 31.11 13.25
CA VAL A 267 -20.22 32.29 13.67
C VAL A 267 -20.40 33.46 12.68
N LYS A 268 -20.42 33.18 11.38
CA LYS A 268 -20.64 34.22 10.36
C LYS A 268 -22.08 34.76 10.41
N ALA A 269 -23.07 33.91 10.64
CA ALA A 269 -24.46 34.31 10.84
C ALA A 269 -24.65 35.19 12.09
N ASP A 270 -24.00 34.84 13.20
CA ASP A 270 -24.04 35.61 14.45
C ASP A 270 -23.36 36.99 14.30
N SER A 271 -22.23 37.06 13.60
CA SER A 271 -21.56 38.33 13.28
C SER A 271 -22.39 39.24 12.34
N SER A 272 -23.20 38.65 11.46
CA SER A 272 -24.10 39.42 10.57
C SER A 272 -25.37 39.91 11.28
N LEU A 273 -25.82 39.20 12.32
CA LEU A 273 -26.96 39.61 13.14
C LEU A 273 -26.56 40.70 14.13
N THR A 274 -25.35 40.65 14.70
CA THR A 274 -24.81 41.70 15.58
C THR A 274 -24.48 43.00 14.84
N GLY A 275 -24.14 42.94 13.54
CA GLY A 275 -23.98 44.13 12.70
C GLY A 275 -25.30 44.78 12.22
N LEU A 276 -26.45 44.13 12.44
CA LEU A 276 -27.78 44.62 12.06
C LEU A 276 -28.57 45.20 13.26
N ILE A 277 -28.00 45.12 14.47
CA ILE A 277 -28.60 45.58 15.74
C ILE A 277 -27.89 46.85 16.29
N VAL A 278 -26.98 47.46 15.52
CA VAL A 278 -26.37 48.76 15.84
C VAL A 278 -26.83 49.82 14.85
#